data_AF-A0A5Q2TIH3-F1
#
_entry.id   AF-A0A5Q2TIH3-F1
#
_cell.length_a   1.000
_cell.length_b   1.000
_cell.length_c   1.000
_cell.angle_alpha   90.00
_cell.angle_beta   90.00
_cell.angle_gamma   90.00
#
_symmetry.space_group_name_H-M   'P 1'
#
loop_
_entity.id
_entity.type
_entity.pdbx_description
1 polymer ?
#
loop_
_entity_poly.entity_id
_entity_poly.type
_entity_poly.pdbx_seq_one_letter_code
_entity_poly.pdbx_strand_id
1 'polypeptide(L)'
;MPPKNKFSKEQIVDAAFNIANIDGIDSMTIRKVANQLGSSIAPIYVNFNDVEELKRAVVKKVVDVSQRMLKEQNTGNPFADIGYASLQFAREYPILFRDFVMKPNDYLLDYDQEMGDELAAHMKKDPKLKGFTDQELKIILFKMRAFQMGLSVMVANGLLQEKFDIEKMKEILDSVAEDVVTATRQRNKKD
;
A
#
# COMPACT_ATOMS: atom_id res chain seq x y z
N MET A 1 14.21 18.10 -37.87
CA MET A 1 13.05 17.48 -37.20
C MET A 1 13.41 17.25 -35.74
N PRO A 2 12.51 17.53 -34.79
CA PRO A 2 12.73 17.13 -33.40
C PRO A 2 12.88 15.60 -33.35
N PRO A 3 13.78 15.06 -32.52
CA PRO A 3 13.96 13.61 -32.42
C PRO A 3 12.63 12.96 -32.07
N LYS A 4 12.20 11.97 -32.86
CA LYS A 4 10.98 11.21 -32.57
C LYS A 4 11.13 10.56 -31.20
N ASN A 5 10.13 10.72 -30.33
CA ASN A 5 10.04 10.00 -29.07
C ASN A 5 10.07 8.50 -29.33
N LYS A 6 11.23 7.88 -29.10
CA LYS A 6 11.42 6.43 -29.29
C LYS A 6 10.60 5.62 -28.28
N PHE A 7 10.35 6.18 -27.10
CA PHE A 7 9.56 5.59 -26.04
C PHE A 7 8.49 6.57 -25.57
N SER A 8 7.31 6.05 -25.23
CA SER A 8 6.27 6.82 -24.57
C SER A 8 6.63 7.08 -23.10
N LYS A 9 5.94 8.05 -22.48
CA LYS A 9 6.10 8.35 -21.05
C LYS A 9 5.80 7.12 -20.20
N GLU A 10 4.76 6.36 -20.55
CA GLU A 10 4.33 5.14 -19.88
C GLU A 10 5.40 4.05 -19.98
N GLN A 11 5.99 3.82 -21.16
CA GLN A 11 7.06 2.83 -21.33
C GLN A 11 8.28 3.14 -20.46
N ILE A 12 8.62 4.43 -20.30
CA ILE A 12 9.72 4.86 -19.44
C ILE A 12 9.36 4.64 -17.97
N VAL A 13 8.14 4.97 -17.54
CA VAL A 13 7.64 4.72 -16.17
C VAL A 13 7.59 3.22 -15.88
N ASP A 14 7.22 2.39 -16.85
CA ASP A 14 7.18 0.94 -16.70
C ASP A 14 8.57 0.35 -16.47
N ALA A 15 9.55 0.77 -17.26
CA ALA A 15 10.95 0.37 -17.07
C ALA A 15 11.50 0.83 -15.72
N ALA A 16 11.19 2.07 -15.33
CA ALA A 16 11.59 2.64 -14.05
C ALA A 16 10.93 1.94 -12.85
N PHE A 17 9.64 1.60 -12.96
CA PHE A 17 8.90 0.84 -11.96
C PHE A 17 9.53 -0.55 -11.74
N ASN A 18 9.94 -1.23 -12.81
CA ASN A 18 10.61 -2.53 -12.68
C ASN A 18 11.93 -2.44 -11.93
N ILE A 19 12.71 -1.37 -12.17
CA ILE A 19 13.93 -1.10 -11.41
C ILE A 19 13.59 -0.84 -9.94
N ALA A 20 12.59 0.02 -9.67
CA ALA A 20 12.17 0.31 -8.31
C ALA A 20 11.67 -0.93 -7.55
N ASN A 21 11.01 -1.85 -8.25
CA ASN A 21 10.53 -3.11 -7.66
C ASN A 21 11.66 -4.06 -7.23
N ILE A 22 12.83 -3.98 -7.88
CA ILE A 22 13.96 -4.89 -7.63
C ILE A 22 15.03 -4.23 -6.76
N ASP A 23 15.27 -2.94 -6.94
CA ASP A 23 16.39 -2.23 -6.33
C ASP A 23 15.94 -1.11 -5.36
N GLY A 24 14.65 -0.78 -5.32
CA GLY A 24 14.10 0.34 -4.57
C GLY A 24 14.07 1.65 -5.35
N ILE A 25 13.18 2.56 -4.95
CA ILE A 25 12.91 3.84 -5.63
C ILE A 25 14.14 4.73 -5.66
N ASP A 26 14.89 4.79 -4.57
CA ASP A 26 16.07 5.66 -4.46
C ASP A 26 17.22 5.23 -5.35
N SER A 27 17.26 3.94 -5.72
CA SER A 27 18.28 3.40 -6.60
C SER A 27 18.11 3.82 -8.06
N MET A 28 16.96 4.41 -8.41
CA MET A 28 16.64 4.81 -9.77
C MET A 28 17.58 5.91 -10.25
N THR A 29 18.11 5.72 -11.47
CA THR A 29 18.86 6.75 -12.18
C THR A 29 18.43 6.75 -13.65
N ILE A 30 18.54 7.90 -14.32
CA ILE A 30 18.27 8.00 -15.76
C ILE A 30 19.09 6.98 -16.56
N ARG A 31 20.34 6.72 -16.14
CA ARG A 31 21.22 5.72 -16.76
C ARG A 31 20.69 4.30 -16.61
N LYS A 32 20.25 3.90 -15.41
CA LYS A 32 19.66 2.56 -15.20
C LYS A 32 18.42 2.38 -16.07
N VAL A 33 17.55 3.38 -16.13
CA VAL A 33 16.32 3.33 -16.95
C VAL A 33 16.65 3.26 -18.43
N ALA A 34 17.64 4.02 -18.91
CA ALA A 34 18.09 3.98 -20.29
C ALA A 34 18.64 2.59 -20.68
N ASN A 35 19.45 2.00 -19.78
CA ASN A 35 19.97 0.64 -19.96
C ASN A 35 18.85 -0.40 -20.01
N GLN A 36 17.86 -0.31 -19.10
CA GLN A 36 16.69 -1.19 -19.09
C GLN A 36 15.87 -1.11 -20.39
N LEU A 37 15.81 0.08 -21.00
CA LEU A 37 15.12 0.32 -22.27
C LEU A 37 15.98 -0.03 -23.51
N GLY A 38 17.26 -0.39 -23.34
CA GLY A 38 18.19 -0.58 -24.44
C GLY A 38 18.38 0.70 -25.29
N SER A 39 18.48 1.85 -24.63
CA SER A 39 18.52 3.15 -25.31
C SER A 39 19.49 4.15 -24.68
N SER A 40 19.71 5.29 -25.34
CA SER A 40 20.46 6.40 -24.73
C SER A 40 19.61 7.10 -23.65
N ILE A 41 20.21 8.03 -22.91
CA ILE A 41 19.46 8.83 -21.91
C ILE A 41 18.52 9.86 -22.55
N ALA A 42 18.72 10.19 -23.83
CA ALA A 42 18.03 11.30 -24.49
C ALA A 42 16.49 11.14 -24.53
N PRO A 43 15.91 9.97 -24.88
CA PRO A 43 14.45 9.79 -24.86
C PRO A 43 13.81 10.00 -23.49
N ILE A 44 14.55 9.79 -22.40
CA ILE A 44 14.05 10.01 -21.04
C ILE A 44 13.95 11.51 -20.77
N TYR A 45 14.99 12.28 -21.09
CA TYR A 45 15.00 13.73 -20.92
C TYR A 45 14.01 14.49 -21.82
N VAL A 46 13.50 13.87 -22.88
CA VAL A 46 12.39 14.45 -23.66
C VAL A 46 11.05 14.33 -22.91
N ASN A 47 10.91 13.37 -21.98
CA ASN A 47 9.66 13.10 -21.27
C ASN A 47 9.67 13.57 -19.79
N PHE A 48 10.86 13.74 -19.20
CA PHE A 48 11.07 14.08 -17.80
C PHE A 48 12.23 15.07 -17.65
N ASN A 49 12.07 16.09 -16.83
CA ASN A 49 13.08 17.12 -16.59
C ASN A 49 14.28 16.55 -15.81
N ASP A 50 14.01 15.69 -14.83
CA ASP A 50 15.01 15.07 -13.98
C ASP A 50 14.56 13.69 -13.46
N VAL A 51 15.42 13.05 -12.67
CA VAL A 51 15.13 11.74 -12.07
C VAL A 51 14.04 11.82 -11.00
N GLU A 52 13.87 12.96 -10.34
CA GLU A 52 12.87 13.14 -9.27
C GLU A 52 11.46 13.23 -9.87
N GLU A 53 11.29 13.87 -11.03
CA GLU A 53 10.03 13.83 -11.78
C GLU A 53 9.67 12.40 -12.20
N LEU A 54 10.65 11.62 -12.66
CA LEU A 54 10.44 10.22 -13.00
C LEU A 54 10.07 9.39 -11.76
N LYS A 55 10.75 9.59 -10.63
CA LYS A 55 10.40 8.92 -9.35
C LYS A 55 8.98 9.25 -8.92
N ARG A 56 8.54 10.51 -9.01
CA ARG A 56 7.14 10.89 -8.72
C ARG A 56 6.14 10.17 -9.63
N ALA A 57 6.45 10.03 -10.91
CA ALA A 57 5.61 9.27 -11.84
C ALA A 57 5.58 7.77 -11.50
N VAL A 58 6.69 7.19 -11.06
CA VAL A 58 6.74 5.81 -10.57
C VAL A 58 5.93 5.67 -9.29
N VAL A 59 6.05 6.58 -8.32
CA VAL A 59 5.25 6.58 -7.07
C VAL A 59 3.75 6.59 -7.40
N LYS A 60 3.32 7.43 -8.35
CA LYS A 60 1.93 7.42 -8.82
C LYS A 60 1.52 6.05 -9.38
N LYS A 61 2.38 5.41 -10.17
CA LYS A 61 2.12 4.06 -10.68
C LYS A 61 2.02 3.02 -9.54
N VAL A 62 2.85 3.12 -8.50
CA VAL A 62 2.75 2.24 -7.32
C VAL A 62 1.40 2.40 -6.63
N VAL A 63 0.93 3.64 -6.49
CA VAL A 63 -0.41 3.93 -5.97
C VAL A 63 -1.50 3.30 -6.84
N ASP A 64 -1.42 3.45 -8.16
CA ASP A 64 -2.40 2.86 -9.09
C ASP A 64 -2.41 1.32 -9.02
N VAL A 65 -1.26 0.68 -8.76
CA VAL A 65 -1.17 -0.77 -8.51
C VAL A 65 -1.89 -1.13 -7.21
N SER A 66 -1.60 -0.42 -6.12
CA SER A 66 -2.25 -0.63 -4.81
C SER A 66 -3.78 -0.46 -4.89
N GLN A 67 -4.24 0.59 -5.57
CA GLN A 67 -5.68 0.83 -5.76
C GLN A 67 -6.36 -0.26 -6.60
N ARG A 68 -5.67 -0.84 -7.60
CA ARG A 68 -6.21 -1.98 -8.35
C ARG A 68 -6.32 -3.22 -7.47
N MET A 69 -5.29 -3.54 -6.69
CA MET A 69 -5.32 -4.65 -5.74
C MET A 69 -6.45 -4.51 -4.72
N LEU A 70 -6.74 -3.28 -4.27
CA LEU A 70 -7.88 -2.99 -3.41
C LEU A 70 -9.22 -3.24 -4.11
N LYS A 71 -9.39 -2.78 -5.34
CA LYS A 71 -10.63 -2.98 -6.13
C LYS A 71 -10.90 -4.45 -6.48
N GLU A 72 -9.86 -5.28 -6.50
CA GLU A 72 -9.97 -6.72 -6.70
C GLU A 72 -10.47 -7.45 -5.44
N GLN A 73 -10.40 -6.82 -4.27
CA GLN A 73 -11.03 -7.34 -3.06
C GLN A 73 -12.53 -7.10 -3.08
N ASN A 74 -13.31 -8.08 -2.63
CA ASN A 74 -14.76 -8.01 -2.60
C ASN A 74 -15.33 -8.86 -1.46
N THR A 75 -14.82 -8.65 -0.24
CA THR A 75 -15.35 -9.35 0.94
C THR A 75 -16.69 -8.76 1.41
N GLY A 76 -17.06 -7.58 0.90
CA GLY A 76 -18.19 -6.80 1.41
C GLY A 76 -17.86 -6.02 2.68
N ASN A 77 -16.62 -6.12 3.17
CA ASN A 77 -16.12 -5.33 4.28
C ASN A 77 -14.90 -4.51 3.82
N PRO A 78 -15.08 -3.20 3.55
CA PRO A 78 -13.99 -2.35 3.06
C PRO A 78 -12.76 -2.32 3.96
N PHE A 79 -12.94 -2.54 5.26
CA PHE A 79 -11.82 -2.56 6.19
C PHE A 79 -10.96 -3.83 6.03
N ALA A 80 -11.61 -4.99 5.88
CA ALA A 80 -10.92 -6.25 5.58
C ALA A 80 -10.26 -6.19 4.20
N ASP A 81 -10.96 -5.66 3.20
CA ASP A 81 -10.46 -5.47 1.84
C ASP A 81 -9.16 -4.65 1.82
N ILE A 82 -9.07 -3.54 2.57
CA ILE A 82 -7.84 -2.75 2.72
C ILE A 82 -6.71 -3.59 3.33
N GLY A 83 -7.01 -4.33 4.41
CA GLY A 83 -6.00 -5.17 5.06
C GLY A 83 -5.45 -6.26 4.14
N TYR A 84 -6.33 -6.90 3.37
CA TYR A 84 -5.97 -7.98 2.46
C TYR A 84 -5.17 -7.48 1.26
N ALA A 85 -5.60 -6.38 0.64
CA ALA A 85 -4.87 -5.74 -0.44
C ALA A 85 -3.47 -5.30 0.01
N SER A 86 -3.35 -4.78 1.23
CA SER A 86 -2.07 -4.37 1.80
C SER A 86 -1.12 -5.56 2.04
N LEU A 87 -1.63 -6.68 2.55
CA LEU A 87 -0.85 -7.91 2.68
C LEU A 87 -0.39 -8.45 1.32
N GLN A 88 -1.29 -8.44 0.34
CA GLN A 88 -0.98 -8.89 -1.01
C GLN A 88 0.10 -8.01 -1.65
N PHE A 89 -0.02 -6.69 -1.52
CA PHE A 89 0.97 -5.74 -2.00
C PHE A 89 2.33 -5.94 -1.31
N ALA A 90 2.36 -6.14 0.00
CA ALA A 90 3.61 -6.42 0.73
C ALA A 90 4.27 -7.74 0.29
N ARG A 91 3.48 -8.73 -0.13
CA ARG A 91 3.98 -10.00 -0.67
C ARG A 91 4.54 -9.86 -2.08
N GLU A 92 3.82 -9.18 -2.96
CA GLU A 92 4.15 -9.09 -4.39
C GLU A 92 5.20 -8.00 -4.70
N TYR A 93 5.22 -6.94 -3.89
CA TYR A 93 6.10 -5.78 -4.06
C TYR A 93 6.86 -5.44 -2.76
N PRO A 94 7.63 -6.39 -2.17
CA PRO A 94 8.20 -6.24 -0.82
C PRO A 94 9.18 -5.07 -0.70
N ILE A 95 9.94 -4.79 -1.77
CA ILE A 95 10.90 -3.68 -1.79
C ILE A 95 10.17 -2.33 -1.78
N LEU A 96 9.17 -2.19 -2.65
CA LEU A 96 8.35 -0.98 -2.71
C LEU A 96 7.57 -0.79 -1.40
N PHE A 97 7.01 -1.85 -0.83
CA PHE A 97 6.32 -1.75 0.46
C PHE A 97 7.22 -1.21 1.56
N ARG A 98 8.46 -1.72 1.67
CA ARG A 98 9.44 -1.20 2.64
C ARG A 98 9.78 0.26 2.38
N ASP A 99 10.02 0.64 1.13
CA ASP A 99 10.28 2.03 0.76
C ASP A 99 9.15 2.97 1.18
N PHE A 100 7.89 2.53 1.01
CA PHE A 100 6.72 3.33 1.35
C PHE A 100 6.51 3.46 2.85
N VAL A 101 6.74 2.40 3.63
CA VAL A 101 6.41 2.33 5.06
C VAL A 101 7.54 2.81 5.97
N MET A 102 8.80 2.62 5.57
CA MET A 102 9.97 2.94 6.41
C MET A 102 10.47 4.38 6.23
N LYS A 103 9.95 5.11 5.26
CA LYS A 103 10.33 6.50 4.97
C LYS A 103 9.15 7.43 5.23
N PRO A 104 9.41 8.71 5.59
CA PRO A 104 8.37 9.72 5.56
C PRO A 104 7.69 9.71 4.20
N ASN A 105 6.38 9.55 4.20
CA ASN A 105 5.59 9.40 2.99
C ASN A 105 4.31 10.18 3.15
N ASP A 106 4.31 11.40 2.63
CA ASP A 106 3.17 12.32 2.69
C ASP A 106 1.91 11.68 2.10
N TYR A 107 2.06 10.81 1.08
CA TYR A 107 0.93 10.08 0.51
C TYR A 107 0.26 9.14 1.51
N LEU A 108 1.03 8.42 2.33
CA LEU A 108 0.45 7.54 3.35
C LEU A 108 -0.22 8.36 4.47
N LEU A 109 0.35 9.50 4.83
CA LEU A 109 -0.20 10.40 5.84
C LEU A 109 -1.53 11.03 5.37
N ASP A 110 -1.58 11.49 4.12
CA ASP A 110 -2.77 12.07 3.52
C ASP A 110 -3.86 11.02 3.34
N TYR A 111 -3.51 9.82 2.84
CA TYR A 111 -4.42 8.69 2.71
C TYR A 111 -5.10 8.34 4.05
N ASP A 112 -4.36 8.41 5.16
CA ASP A 112 -4.90 8.14 6.49
C ASP A 112 -5.87 9.19 6.99
N GLN A 113 -5.52 10.46 6.80
CA GLN A 113 -6.36 11.57 7.23
C GLN A 113 -7.65 11.62 6.41
N GLU A 114 -7.54 11.44 5.09
CA GLU A 114 -8.68 11.51 4.18
C GLU A 114 -9.61 10.30 4.33
N MET A 115 -9.07 9.09 4.46
CA MET A 115 -9.89 7.88 4.54
C MET A 115 -10.35 7.52 5.94
N GLY A 116 -9.68 7.99 7.00
CA GLY A 116 -9.97 7.58 8.37
C GLY A 116 -11.43 7.85 8.79
N ASP A 117 -11.95 9.03 8.45
CA ASP A 117 -13.33 9.42 8.78
C ASP A 117 -14.35 8.67 7.91
N GLU A 118 -14.07 8.48 6.62
CA GLU A 118 -14.93 7.72 5.72
C GLU A 118 -15.02 6.24 6.14
N LEU A 119 -13.88 5.63 6.51
CA LEU A 119 -13.81 4.26 6.98
C LEU A 119 -14.54 4.10 8.32
N ALA A 120 -14.36 5.02 9.26
CA ALA A 120 -15.09 5.01 10.52
C ALA A 120 -16.61 5.14 10.30
N ALA A 121 -17.05 5.97 9.35
CA ALA A 121 -18.46 6.07 8.97
C ALA A 121 -18.98 4.77 8.33
N HIS A 122 -18.17 4.12 7.50
CA HIS A 122 -18.52 2.84 6.89
C HIS A 122 -18.63 1.72 7.93
N MET A 123 -17.72 1.67 8.91
CA MET A 123 -17.72 0.70 10.01
C MET A 123 -19.05 0.69 10.78
N LYS A 124 -19.73 1.84 10.91
CA LYS A 124 -21.04 1.93 11.57
C LYS A 124 -22.14 1.12 10.88
N LYS A 125 -21.96 0.74 9.61
CA LYS A 125 -22.89 -0.11 8.86
C LYS A 125 -22.82 -1.58 9.29
N ASP A 126 -21.71 -2.00 9.91
CA ASP A 126 -21.56 -3.35 10.44
C ASP A 126 -22.38 -3.52 11.75
N PRO A 127 -23.35 -4.45 11.81
CA PRO A 127 -24.10 -4.74 13.02
C PRO A 127 -23.20 -5.10 14.23
N LYS A 128 -22.04 -5.74 14.00
CA LYS A 128 -21.06 -6.08 15.04
C LYS A 128 -20.39 -4.84 15.65
N LEU A 129 -20.45 -3.69 14.99
CA LEU A 129 -19.85 -2.42 15.44
C LEU A 129 -20.89 -1.41 15.92
N LYS A 130 -22.19 -1.76 15.86
CA LYS A 130 -23.25 -0.93 16.42
C LYS A 130 -23.02 -0.67 17.92
N GLY A 131 -23.22 0.58 18.33
CA GLY A 131 -23.12 1.03 19.73
C GLY A 131 -21.77 1.61 20.13
N PHE A 132 -20.74 1.55 19.28
CA PHE A 132 -19.50 2.30 19.50
C PHE A 132 -19.66 3.77 19.11
N THR A 133 -18.97 4.63 19.84
CA THR A 133 -18.76 6.04 19.50
C THR A 133 -17.73 6.19 18.38
N ASP A 134 -17.72 7.35 17.73
CA ASP A 134 -16.78 7.66 16.65
C ASP A 134 -15.34 7.59 17.13
N GLN A 135 -15.07 8.01 18.36
CA GLN A 135 -13.75 7.93 18.96
C GLN A 135 -13.30 6.47 19.16
N GLU A 136 -14.20 5.59 19.59
CA GLU A 136 -13.89 4.17 19.75
C GLU A 136 -13.64 3.49 18.41
N LEU A 137 -14.45 3.79 17.39
CA LEU A 137 -14.25 3.27 16.04
C LEU A 137 -12.89 3.72 15.47
N LYS A 138 -12.50 4.98 15.67
CA LYS A 138 -11.17 5.48 15.29
C LYS A 138 -10.04 4.77 16.02
N ILE A 139 -10.22 4.47 17.32
CA ILE A 139 -9.22 3.71 18.10
C ILE A 139 -9.13 2.25 17.62
N ILE A 140 -10.26 1.60 17.32
CA ILE A 140 -10.30 0.25 16.76
C ILE A 140 -9.57 0.25 15.41
N LEU A 141 -9.90 1.20 14.53
CA LEU A 141 -9.26 1.37 13.22
C LEU A 141 -7.75 1.52 13.35
N PHE A 142 -7.29 2.38 14.25
CA PHE A 142 -5.87 2.61 14.50
C PHE A 142 -5.15 1.34 14.98
N LYS A 143 -5.73 0.60 15.95
CA LYS A 143 -5.15 -0.66 16.45
C LYS A 143 -5.02 -1.70 15.35
N MET A 144 -6.09 -1.90 14.58
CA MET A 144 -6.10 -2.88 13.51
C MET A 144 -5.11 -2.52 12.41
N ARG A 145 -5.01 -1.23 12.09
CA ARG A 145 -4.01 -0.75 11.12
C ARG A 145 -2.58 -0.95 11.61
N ALA A 146 -2.28 -0.63 12.87
CA ALA A 146 -0.96 -0.87 13.44
C ALA A 146 -0.58 -2.37 13.39
N PHE A 147 -1.53 -3.25 13.71
CA PHE A 147 -1.35 -4.69 13.61
C PHE A 147 -1.12 -5.14 12.16
N GLN A 148 -1.98 -4.72 11.23
CA GLN A 148 -1.86 -5.02 9.80
C GLN A 148 -0.53 -4.52 9.22
N MET A 149 -0.09 -3.33 9.62
CA MET A 149 1.19 -2.77 9.19
C MET A 149 2.36 -3.64 9.66
N GLY A 150 2.39 -4.01 10.95
CA GLY A 150 3.41 -4.92 11.50
C GLY A 150 3.43 -6.27 10.78
N LEU A 151 2.24 -6.82 10.54
CA LEU A 151 2.08 -8.09 9.83
C LEU A 151 2.59 -7.99 8.39
N SER A 152 2.29 -6.91 7.68
CA SER A 152 2.74 -6.66 6.30
C SER A 152 4.25 -6.45 6.22
N VAL A 153 4.85 -5.80 7.23
CA VAL A 153 6.32 -5.70 7.35
C VAL A 153 6.94 -7.09 7.54
N MET A 154 6.31 -7.99 8.31
CA MET A 154 6.78 -9.38 8.44
C MET A 154 6.74 -10.12 7.09
N VAL A 155 5.67 -9.93 6.30
CA VAL A 155 5.58 -10.47 4.93
C VAL A 155 6.71 -9.96 4.07
N ALA A 156 6.87 -8.63 3.97
CA ALA A 156 7.82 -8.00 3.07
C ALA A 156 9.28 -8.33 3.41
N ASN A 157 9.56 -8.79 4.62
CA ASN A 157 10.88 -9.22 5.07
C ASN A 157 11.04 -10.75 5.11
N GLY A 158 10.05 -11.53 4.67
CA GLY A 158 10.13 -12.99 4.68
C GLY A 158 10.27 -13.58 6.09
N LEU A 159 9.69 -12.93 7.10
CA LEU A 159 9.81 -13.32 8.52
C LEU A 159 8.76 -14.35 8.95
N LEU A 160 8.00 -14.90 8.00
CA LEU A 160 6.90 -15.83 8.26
C LEU A 160 7.35 -17.27 8.00
N GLN A 161 6.90 -18.18 8.86
CA GLN A 161 7.06 -19.62 8.61
C GLN A 161 6.14 -20.04 7.46
N GLU A 162 6.50 -21.09 6.72
CA GLU A 162 5.75 -21.58 5.55
C GLU A 162 4.25 -21.84 5.82
N LYS A 163 3.91 -22.23 7.05
CA LYS A 163 2.51 -22.46 7.48
C LYS A 163 1.65 -21.18 7.60
N PHE A 164 2.25 -20.01 7.53
CA PHE A 164 1.58 -18.71 7.57
C PHE A 164 1.52 -18.12 6.15
N ASP A 165 0.83 -18.82 5.26
CA ASP A 165 0.54 -18.31 3.92
C ASP A 165 -0.46 -17.14 3.96
N ILE A 166 -0.68 -16.50 2.82
CA ILE A 166 -1.50 -15.29 2.73
C ILE A 166 -2.94 -15.50 3.25
N GLU A 167 -3.53 -16.67 3.04
CA GLU A 167 -4.88 -16.97 3.49
C GLU A 167 -4.90 -17.09 5.01
N LYS A 168 -3.88 -17.75 5.59
CA LYS A 168 -3.73 -17.78 7.04
C LYS A 168 -3.54 -16.40 7.65
N MET A 169 -2.88 -15.48 6.94
CA MET A 169 -2.72 -14.10 7.39
C MET A 169 -4.04 -13.32 7.39
N LYS A 170 -4.89 -13.54 6.39
CA LYS A 170 -6.25 -12.97 6.34
C LYS A 170 -7.09 -13.47 7.51
N GLU A 171 -7.07 -14.78 7.78
CA GLU A 171 -7.75 -15.36 8.95
C GLU A 171 -7.27 -14.74 10.27
N ILE A 172 -5.96 -14.50 10.41
CA ILE A 172 -5.39 -13.84 11.60
C ILE A 172 -5.85 -12.38 11.70
N LEU A 173 -5.89 -11.64 10.59
CA LEU A 173 -6.43 -10.27 10.59
C LEU A 173 -7.88 -10.24 11.07
N ASP A 174 -8.72 -11.16 10.57
CA ASP A 174 -10.12 -11.24 10.96
C ASP A 174 -10.27 -11.61 12.43
N SER A 175 -9.52 -12.63 12.90
CA SER A 175 -9.52 -13.05 14.29
C SER A 175 -9.14 -11.91 15.24
N VAL A 176 -8.10 -11.14 14.89
CA VAL A 176 -7.67 -10.00 15.71
C VAL A 176 -8.69 -8.86 15.66
N ALA A 177 -9.40 -8.67 14.55
CA ALA A 177 -10.50 -7.71 14.47
C ALA A 177 -11.61 -8.09 15.47
N GLU A 178 -11.99 -9.36 15.54
CA GLU A 178 -12.98 -9.85 16.50
C GLU A 178 -12.51 -9.68 17.95
N ASP A 179 -11.24 -9.95 18.24
CA ASP A 179 -10.63 -9.76 19.55
C ASP A 179 -10.69 -8.29 20.00
N VAL A 180 -10.26 -7.37 19.12
CA VAL A 180 -10.22 -5.93 19.40
C VAL A 180 -11.64 -5.39 19.63
N VAL A 181 -12.60 -5.78 18.80
CA VAL A 181 -14.01 -5.36 18.92
C VAL A 181 -14.61 -5.89 20.22
N THR A 182 -14.43 -7.17 20.52
CA THR A 182 -14.97 -7.82 21.71
C THR A 182 -14.38 -7.21 22.98
N ALA A 183 -13.06 -7.04 23.03
CA ALA A 183 -12.37 -6.45 24.17
C ALA A 183 -12.79 -4.99 24.40
N THR A 184 -13.05 -4.21 23.34
CA THR A 184 -13.52 -2.83 23.48
C THR A 184 -14.93 -2.80 24.07
N ARG A 185 -15.86 -3.62 23.57
CA ARG A 185 -17.21 -3.77 24.15
C ARG A 185 -17.20 -4.17 25.62
N GLN A 186 -16.30 -5.06 26.02
CA GLN A 186 -16.21 -5.51 27.41
C GLN A 186 -15.72 -4.41 28.36
N ARG A 187 -14.83 -3.51 27.91
CA ARG A 187 -14.39 -2.37 28.71
C ARG A 187 -15.53 -1.40 28.95
N ASN A 188 -16.29 -1.07 27.91
CA ASN A 188 -17.45 -0.16 28.00
C ASN A 188 -18.59 -0.65 28.90
N LYS A 189 -18.66 -1.95 29.19
CA LYS A 189 -19.64 -2.52 30.13
C LYS A 189 -19.21 -2.44 31.59
N LYS A 190 -17.92 -2.18 31.85
CA LYS A 190 -17.35 -2.06 33.20
C LYS A 190 -17.35 -0.62 33.70
N ASP A 191 -17.51 0.34 32.80
CA ASP A 191 -17.72 1.77 33.06
C ASP A 191 -19.22 2.08 33.14
#